data_AF-A0A7Y5D0E7-F1
#
_entry.id   AF-A0A7Y5D0E7-F1
#
_cell.length_a   1.000
_cell.length_b   1.000
_cell.length_c   1.000
_cell.angle_alpha   90.00
_cell.angle_beta   90.00
_cell.angle_gamma   90.00
#
_symmetry.space_group_name_H-M   'P 1'
#
loop_
_entity.id
_entity.type
_entity.pdbx_description
1 polymer ?
#
loop_
_entity_poly.entity_id
_entity_poly.type
_entity_poly.pdbx_seq_one_letter_code
_entity_poly.pdbx_strand_id
1 'polypeptide(L)'
;MKVKVLKNKSGILSGLVIPVEELNAVKRSLKNDTELFGIIEDLLNTQQVVDLKNETILSSGRTVTETEAEVQKITDKLYADAFSKGIPMFYKDGRSTDLTQFIRANPDGSEDLVNFDATKGEYTLIKNLVSSGAGYWSYLLAK
;
A
#
# COMPACT_ATOMS: atom_id res chain seq x y z
N MET A 1 31.64 2.87 -0.78
CA MET A 1 30.37 3.47 -0.34
C MET A 1 30.17 4.82 -1.01
N LYS A 2 29.33 4.84 -2.04
CA LYS A 2 28.84 6.07 -2.66
C LYS A 2 27.68 6.62 -1.82
N VAL A 3 27.89 7.72 -1.09
CA VAL A 3 26.82 8.38 -0.32
C VAL A 3 26.65 9.80 -0.82
N LYS A 4 25.40 10.22 -1.03
CA LYS A 4 25.09 11.61 -1.36
C LYS A 4 24.57 12.32 -0.11
N VAL A 5 25.18 13.46 0.19
CA VAL A 5 24.81 14.29 1.33
C VAL A 5 23.70 15.25 0.91
N LEU A 6 22.58 15.26 1.64
CA LEU A 6 21.52 16.25 1.47
C LEU A 6 21.72 17.37 2.48
N LYS A 7 21.64 18.61 2.00
CA LYS A 7 21.70 19.82 2.83
C LYS A 7 20.42 20.62 2.66
N ASN A 8 19.95 21.24 3.74
CA ASN A 8 18.82 22.17 3.68
C ASN A 8 19.24 23.52 3.05
N LYS A 9 18.28 24.44 2.89
CA LYS A 9 18.50 25.77 2.29
C LYS A 9 19.56 26.62 3.02
N SER A 10 19.82 26.32 4.30
CA SER A 10 20.84 26.98 5.13
C SER A 10 22.20 26.28 5.09
N GLY A 11 22.36 25.24 4.27
CA GLY A 11 23.62 24.49 4.14
C GLY A 11 23.86 23.43 5.23
N ILE A 12 22.89 23.21 6.13
CA ILE A 12 22.99 22.24 7.22
C ILE A 12 22.63 20.84 6.70
N LEU A 13 23.37 19.82 7.14
CA LEU A 13 23.09 18.41 6.85
C LEU A 13 21.64 18.06 7.22
N SER A 14 20.85 17.63 6.24
CA SER A 14 19.45 17.25 6.40
C SER A 14 19.18 15.77 6.11
N GLY A 15 20.15 15.05 5.53
CA GLY A 15 20.01 13.62 5.27
C GLY A 15 21.17 13.03 4.48
N LEU A 16 21.17 11.70 4.37
CA LEU A 16 22.08 10.93 3.55
C LEU A 16 21.26 10.06 2.59
N VAL A 17 21.65 10.03 1.33
CA VAL A 17 21.11 9.10 0.35
C VAL A 17 22.16 8.04 0.10
N ILE A 18 21.79 6.80 0.42
CA ILE A 18 22.61 5.61 0.23
C ILE A 18 21.92 4.78 -0.87
N PRO A 19 22.60 4.51 -1.99
CA PRO A 19 22.07 3.61 -3.03
C PRO A 19 21.80 2.21 -2.46
N VAL A 20 20.78 1.54 -2.97
CA VAL A 20 20.36 0.22 -2.48
C VAL A 20 21.49 -0.81 -2.61
N GLU A 21 22.31 -0.69 -3.65
CA GLU A 21 23.46 -1.58 -3.91
C GLU A 21 24.54 -1.46 -2.82
N GLU A 22 24.59 -0.33 -2.12
CA GLU A 22 25.53 -0.06 -1.03
C GLU A 22 24.99 -0.49 0.34
N LEU A 23 23.69 -0.81 0.47
CA LEU A 23 23.07 -1.20 1.75
C LEU A 23 23.69 -2.47 2.34
N ASN A 24 24.12 -3.42 1.51
CA ASN A 24 24.86 -4.60 1.97
C ASN A 24 26.19 -4.23 2.65
N ALA A 25 26.90 -3.24 2.12
CA ALA A 25 28.14 -2.76 2.73
C ALA A 25 27.87 -2.06 4.05
N VAL A 26 26.80 -1.26 4.13
CA VAL A 26 26.35 -0.61 5.36
C VAL A 26 25.96 -1.65 6.42
N LYS A 27 25.13 -2.64 6.06
CA LYS A 27 24.69 -3.73 6.97
C LYS A 27 25.87 -4.44 7.61
N ARG A 28 26.91 -4.78 6.82
CA ARG A 28 28.14 -5.45 7.31
C ARG A 28 28.96 -4.60 8.28
N SER A 29 28.81 -3.27 8.22
CA SER A 29 29.51 -2.34 9.12
C SER A 29 28.76 -2.08 10.44
N LEU A 30 27.49 -2.51 10.53
CA LEU A 30 26.65 -2.33 11.71
C LEU A 30 26.71 -3.56 12.62
N LYS A 31 26.45 -3.34 13.91
CA LYS A 31 26.17 -4.44 14.84
C LYS A 31 24.75 -4.96 14.61
N ASN A 32 24.57 -6.26 14.72
CA ASN A 32 23.33 -6.98 14.42
C ASN A 32 22.19 -6.73 15.43
N ASP A 33 22.49 -6.10 16.57
CA ASP A 33 21.53 -5.72 17.62
C ASP A 33 20.98 -4.29 17.46
N THR A 34 21.38 -3.57 16.40
CA THR A 34 20.92 -2.20 16.18
C THR A 34 19.61 -2.15 15.40
N GLU A 35 18.73 -1.21 15.75
CA GLU A 35 17.49 -0.94 15.01
C GLU A 35 17.76 -0.67 13.52
N LEU A 36 18.82 0.08 13.21
CA LEU A 36 19.23 0.37 11.84
C LEU A 36 19.62 -0.90 11.06
N PHE A 37 20.20 -1.91 11.71
CA PHE A 37 20.50 -3.19 11.07
C PHE A 37 19.21 -3.89 10.62
N GLY A 38 18.20 -3.94 11.51
CA GLY A 38 16.89 -4.51 11.19
C GLY A 38 16.21 -3.78 10.03
N ILE A 39 16.19 -2.44 10.06
CA ILE A 39 15.62 -1.63 8.98
C ILE A 39 16.31 -1.93 7.64
N ILE A 40 17.65 -2.01 7.61
CA ILE A 40 18.39 -2.28 6.37
C ILE A 40 18.14 -3.71 5.89
N GLU A 41 18.02 -4.67 6.80
CA GLU A 41 17.66 -6.05 6.45
C GLU A 41 16.28 -6.13 5.79
N ASP A 42 15.27 -5.47 6.36
CA ASP A 42 13.93 -5.41 5.79
C ASP A 42 13.92 -4.74 4.41
N LEU A 43 14.69 -3.67 4.22
CA LEU A 43 14.85 -3.00 2.93
C LEU A 43 15.48 -3.92 1.88
N LEU A 44 16.54 -4.64 2.22
CA LEU A 44 17.21 -5.58 1.31
C LEU A 44 16.30 -6.74 0.93
N ASN A 45 15.56 -7.29 1.89
CA ASN A 45 14.57 -8.35 1.64
C ASN A 45 13.44 -7.83 0.73
N THR A 46 12.96 -6.62 0.98
CA THR A 46 11.92 -5.97 0.15
C THR A 46 12.42 -5.79 -1.28
N GLN A 47 13.66 -5.31 -1.46
CA GLN A 47 14.24 -5.16 -2.79
C GLN A 47 14.34 -6.50 -3.51
N GLN A 48 14.78 -7.55 -2.83
CA GLN A 48 14.87 -8.89 -3.42
C GLN A 48 13.51 -9.39 -3.91
N VAL A 49 12.43 -9.15 -3.16
CA VAL A 49 11.07 -9.50 -3.60
C VAL A 49 10.67 -8.69 -4.84
N VAL A 50 10.97 -7.39 -4.87
CA VAL A 50 10.69 -6.53 -6.03
C VAL A 50 11.45 -7.01 -7.27
N ASP A 51 12.73 -7.34 -7.13
CA ASP A 51 13.57 -7.85 -8.22
C ASP A 51 13.01 -9.18 -8.74
N LEU A 52 12.65 -10.11 -7.85
CA LEU A 52 11.99 -11.37 -8.22
C LEU A 52 10.69 -11.14 -8.99
N LYS A 53 9.86 -10.16 -8.58
CA LYS A 53 8.63 -9.83 -9.30
C LYS A 53 8.88 -9.26 -10.70
N ASN A 54 9.95 -8.47 -10.85
CA ASN A 54 10.34 -7.87 -12.13
C ASN A 54 10.99 -8.89 -13.08
N GLU A 55 11.66 -9.92 -12.56
CA GLU A 55 12.35 -10.93 -13.37
C GLU A 55 11.49 -12.16 -13.66
N THR A 56 10.52 -12.48 -12.79
CA THR A 56 9.66 -13.66 -12.96
C THR A 56 8.66 -13.42 -14.09
N ILE A 57 8.87 -14.10 -15.22
CA ILE A 57 7.95 -14.11 -16.36
C ILE A 57 6.89 -15.21 -16.15
N LEU A 58 5.63 -14.82 -16.21
CA LEU A 58 4.47 -15.72 -16.13
C LEU A 58 4.16 -16.36 -17.49
N SER A 59 3.27 -17.34 -17.51
CA SER A 59 2.80 -17.99 -18.74
C SER A 59 2.14 -17.02 -19.74
N SER A 60 1.72 -15.85 -19.28
CA SER A 60 1.22 -14.74 -20.12
C SER A 60 2.32 -14.03 -20.92
N GLY A 61 3.60 -14.32 -20.67
CA GLY A 61 4.75 -13.61 -21.24
C GLY A 61 5.04 -12.26 -20.57
N ARG A 62 4.29 -11.89 -19.52
CA ARG A 62 4.47 -10.68 -18.71
C ARG A 62 5.18 -11.00 -17.39
N THR A 63 5.82 -10.02 -16.81
CA THR A 63 6.36 -10.13 -15.45
C THR A 63 5.24 -10.10 -14.40
N VAL A 64 5.55 -10.49 -13.16
CA VAL A 64 4.60 -10.35 -12.04
C VAL A 64 4.21 -8.87 -11.87
N THR A 65 5.19 -7.96 -11.90
CA THR A 65 4.95 -6.51 -11.77
C THR A 65 4.04 -5.97 -12.86
N GLU A 66 4.25 -6.38 -14.12
CA GLU A 66 3.40 -5.97 -15.24
C GLU A 66 1.98 -6.50 -15.09
N THR A 67 1.84 -7.75 -14.65
CA THR A 67 0.54 -8.39 -14.41
C THR A 67 -0.21 -7.70 -13.27
N GLU A 68 0.46 -7.42 -12.16
CA GLU A 68 -0.12 -6.67 -11.03
C GLU A 68 -0.57 -5.27 -11.46
N ALA A 69 0.24 -4.56 -12.27
CA ALA A 69 -0.12 -3.24 -12.79
C ALA A 69 -1.33 -3.28 -13.74
N GLU A 70 -1.47 -4.32 -14.55
CA GLU A 70 -2.65 -4.53 -15.41
C GLU A 70 -3.90 -4.83 -14.58
N VAL A 71 -3.79 -5.73 -13.60
CA VAL A 71 -4.88 -6.05 -12.68
C VAL A 71 -5.33 -4.83 -11.89
N GLN A 72 -4.40 -4.00 -11.41
CA GLN A 72 -4.73 -2.75 -10.71
C GLN A 72 -5.53 -1.81 -11.61
N LYS A 73 -5.13 -1.61 -12.87
CA LYS A 73 -5.88 -0.76 -13.81
C LYS A 73 -7.30 -1.26 -14.05
N ILE A 74 -7.49 -2.57 -14.17
CA ILE A 74 -8.81 -3.18 -14.36
C ILE A 74 -9.65 -2.98 -13.09
N THR A 75 -9.06 -3.22 -11.92
CA THR A 75 -9.72 -3.05 -10.63
C THR A 75 -10.15 -1.60 -10.41
N ASP A 76 -9.27 -0.63 -10.67
CA ASP A 76 -9.56 0.80 -10.56
C ASP A 76 -10.73 1.19 -11.46
N LYS A 77 -10.74 0.69 -12.71
CA LYS A 77 -11.83 0.97 -13.66
C LYS A 77 -13.16 0.37 -13.18
N LEU A 78 -13.13 -0.87 -12.68
CA LEU A 78 -14.31 -1.54 -12.13
C LEU A 78 -14.88 -0.75 -10.93
N TYR A 79 -14.02 -0.32 -10.02
CA TYR A 79 -14.44 0.39 -8.81
C TYR A 79 -14.92 1.81 -9.12
N ALA A 80 -14.27 2.51 -10.04
CA ALA A 80 -14.77 3.80 -10.52
C ALA A 80 -16.16 3.69 -11.17
N ASP A 81 -16.39 2.65 -11.98
CA ASP A 81 -17.71 2.37 -12.58
C ASP A 81 -18.76 2.02 -11.51
N ALA A 82 -18.41 1.21 -10.51
CA ALA A 82 -19.28 0.90 -9.38
C ALA A 82 -19.67 2.16 -8.59
N PHE A 83 -18.70 3.02 -8.26
CA PHE A 83 -18.94 4.29 -7.57
C PHE A 83 -19.82 5.23 -8.38
N SER A 84 -19.63 5.32 -9.70
CA SER A 84 -20.49 6.12 -10.57
C SER A 84 -21.96 5.69 -10.55
N LYS A 85 -22.23 4.43 -10.17
CA LYS A 85 -23.55 3.82 -10.02
C LYS A 85 -24.07 3.83 -8.58
N GLY A 86 -23.35 4.46 -7.66
CA GLY A 86 -23.72 4.50 -6.24
C GLY A 86 -23.47 3.20 -5.48
N ILE A 87 -22.68 2.27 -6.04
CA ILE A 87 -22.42 0.96 -5.44
C ILE A 87 -21.17 1.06 -4.55
N PRO A 88 -21.27 0.80 -3.24
CA PRO A 88 -20.10 0.78 -2.37
C PRO A 88 -19.27 -0.49 -2.54
N MET A 89 -18.00 -0.41 -2.16
CA MET A 89 -17.09 -1.56 -2.15
C MET A 89 -16.75 -1.93 -0.70
N PHE A 90 -16.47 -3.21 -0.44
CA PHE A 90 -16.19 -3.71 0.90
C PHE A 90 -14.82 -4.40 0.96
N TYR A 91 -14.04 -4.12 2.00
CA TYR A 91 -12.73 -4.73 2.20
C TYR A 91 -12.39 -4.87 3.69
N LYS A 92 -11.22 -5.44 3.98
CA LYS A 92 -10.68 -5.55 5.35
C LYS A 92 -9.31 -4.91 5.44
N ASP A 93 -9.06 -4.25 6.56
CA ASP A 93 -7.75 -3.77 6.97
C ASP A 93 -7.62 -3.80 8.49
N GLY A 94 -6.56 -3.19 9.04
CA GLY A 94 -6.32 -3.17 10.48
C GLY A 94 -7.41 -2.48 11.33
N ARG A 95 -8.38 -1.79 10.70
CA ARG A 95 -9.52 -1.15 11.37
C ARG A 95 -10.71 -2.08 11.54
N SER A 96 -10.76 -3.21 10.83
CA SER A 96 -11.77 -4.27 10.99
C SER A 96 -11.18 -5.44 11.78
N THR A 97 -11.51 -5.55 13.07
CA THR A 97 -10.90 -6.56 13.97
C THR A 97 -11.62 -7.91 13.95
N ASP A 98 -12.92 -7.90 13.66
CA ASP A 98 -13.74 -9.12 13.70
C ASP A 98 -13.95 -9.72 12.31
N LEU A 99 -14.26 -11.01 12.26
CA LEU A 99 -14.51 -11.72 11.00
C LEU A 99 -15.73 -11.18 10.24
N THR A 100 -16.70 -10.59 10.95
CA THR A 100 -17.92 -10.02 10.38
C THR A 100 -17.82 -8.53 10.08
N GLN A 101 -16.70 -7.89 10.46
CA GLN A 101 -16.50 -6.47 10.22
C GLN A 101 -15.83 -6.21 8.88
N PHE A 102 -16.29 -5.17 8.19
CA PHE A 102 -15.74 -4.72 6.92
C PHE A 102 -15.65 -3.20 6.88
N ILE A 103 -14.68 -2.72 6.12
CA ILE A 103 -14.64 -1.33 5.68
C ILE A 103 -15.52 -1.21 4.45
N ARG A 104 -16.54 -0.36 4.52
CA ARG A 104 -17.37 0.04 3.38
C ARG A 104 -16.79 1.33 2.80
N ALA A 105 -16.20 1.25 1.62
CA ALA A 105 -15.82 2.40 0.82
C ALA A 105 -17.04 2.94 0.08
N ASN A 106 -17.44 4.16 0.43
CA ASN A 106 -18.62 4.81 -0.14
C ASN A 106 -18.28 5.53 -1.46
N PRO A 107 -19.26 5.70 -2.36
CA PRO A 107 -19.06 6.40 -3.64
C PRO A 107 -18.61 7.86 -3.53
N ASP A 108 -18.82 8.51 -2.39
CA ASP A 108 -18.33 9.87 -2.11
C ASP A 108 -16.89 9.88 -1.55
N GLY A 109 -16.26 8.72 -1.48
CA GLY A 109 -14.91 8.54 -0.95
C GLY A 109 -14.83 8.62 0.56
N SER A 110 -15.96 8.62 1.29
CA SER A 110 -15.97 8.35 2.73
C SER A 110 -15.81 6.86 2.99
N GLU A 111 -15.50 6.48 4.24
CA GLU A 111 -15.47 5.08 4.63
C GLU A 111 -16.18 4.87 5.96
N ASP A 112 -16.86 3.73 6.06
CA ASP A 112 -17.56 3.29 7.26
C ASP A 112 -17.02 1.94 7.73
N LEU A 113 -17.00 1.72 9.03
CA LEU A 113 -16.91 0.39 9.60
C LEU A 113 -18.33 -0.17 9.72
N VAL A 114 -18.56 -1.33 9.09
CA VAL A 114 -19.86 -2.00 9.10
C VAL A 114 -19.72 -3.44 9.61
N ASN A 115 -20.79 -3.98 10.20
CA ASN A 115 -20.90 -5.39 10.55
C ASN A 115 -21.84 -6.10 9.58
N PHE A 116 -21.42 -7.23 9.03
CA PHE A 116 -22.26 -8.08 8.20
C PHE A 116 -23.01 -9.12 9.05
N ASP A 117 -24.33 -9.12 8.98
CA ASP A 117 -25.19 -10.17 9.52
C ASP A 117 -25.53 -11.17 8.41
N ALA A 118 -24.85 -12.32 8.41
CA ALA A 118 -25.05 -13.37 7.42
C ALA A 118 -26.46 -14.01 7.48
N THR A 119 -27.16 -13.91 8.61
CA THR A 119 -28.52 -14.46 8.74
C THR A 119 -29.56 -13.61 8.01
N LYS A 120 -29.31 -12.29 7.95
CA LYS A 120 -30.18 -11.32 7.27
C LYS A 120 -29.67 -10.92 5.88
N GLY A 121 -28.38 -11.14 5.62
CA GLY A 121 -27.72 -10.62 4.42
C GLY A 121 -27.57 -9.09 4.45
N GLU A 122 -27.46 -8.50 5.64
CA GLU A 122 -27.49 -7.05 5.84
C GLU A 122 -26.20 -6.52 6.46
N TYR A 123 -25.87 -5.27 6.14
CA TYR A 123 -24.77 -4.54 6.76
C TYR A 123 -25.31 -3.47 7.71
N THR A 124 -24.81 -3.46 8.95
CA THR A 124 -25.14 -2.43 9.94
C THR A 124 -23.94 -1.52 10.17
N LEU A 125 -24.16 -0.21 10.14
CA LEU A 125 -23.14 0.78 10.46
C LEU A 125 -22.69 0.63 11.92
N ILE A 126 -21.37 0.50 12.14
CA ILE A 126 -20.76 0.61 13.47
C ILE A 126 -20.31 2.04 13.71
N LYS A 127 -19.51 2.61 12.80
CA LYS A 127 -19.03 3.99 12.88
C LYS A 127 -18.51 4.48 11.53
N ASN A 128 -18.53 5.80 11.32
CA ASN A 128 -17.81 6.43 10.23
C ASN A 128 -16.30 6.43 10.55
N LEU A 129 -15.46 6.19 9.55
CA LEU A 129 -13.99 6.13 9.69
C LEU A 129 -13.31 7.39 9.17
N VAL A 130 -13.68 7.82 7.96
CA VAL A 130 -13.13 9.02 7.32
C VAL A 130 -14.21 9.76 6.55
N SER A 131 -14.04 11.07 6.41
CA SER A 131 -14.96 11.94 5.66
C SER A 131 -14.88 11.70 4.16
N SER A 132 -15.86 12.24 3.43
CA SER A 132 -15.87 12.27 1.96
C SER A 132 -14.53 12.74 1.38
N GLY A 133 -14.07 12.07 0.33
CA GLY A 133 -12.80 12.33 -0.34
C GLY A 133 -11.53 11.87 0.38
N ALA A 134 -11.62 11.31 1.59
CA ALA A 134 -10.45 10.94 2.40
C ALA A 134 -10.21 9.42 2.52
N GLY A 135 -11.08 8.60 1.91
CA GLY A 135 -10.97 7.14 1.88
C GLY A 135 -9.87 6.61 0.98
N TYR A 136 -9.54 5.33 1.16
CA TYR A 136 -8.45 4.66 0.45
C TYR A 136 -8.59 4.75 -1.07
N TRP A 137 -9.83 4.62 -1.58
CA TRP A 137 -10.15 4.71 -3.01
C TRP A 137 -10.66 6.09 -3.46
N SER A 138 -10.52 7.14 -2.66
CA SER A 138 -11.00 8.48 -3.05
C SER A 138 -10.30 9.03 -4.29
N TYR A 139 -9.08 8.56 -4.60
CA TYR A 139 -8.35 8.91 -5.82
C TYR A 139 -9.06 8.46 -7.10
N LEU A 140 -10.02 7.54 -7.02
CA LEU A 140 -10.85 7.12 -8.16
C LEU A 140 -11.92 8.16 -8.53
N LEU A 141 -12.23 9.10 -7.62
CA LEU A 141 -13.24 10.15 -7.84
C LEU A 141 -12.69 11.34 -8.62
N ALA A 142 -11.37 11.51 -8.63
CA ALA A 142 -10.70 12.60 -9.30
C ALA A 142 -10.45 12.27 -10.78
N LYS A 143 -11.53 12.09 -11.57
CA LYS A 143 -11.47 12.01 -13.04
C LYS A 143 -12.68 12.65 -13.69
#